data_AF-A0A3S4EBZ1-F1
#
_entry.id   AF-A0A3S4EBZ1-F1
#
_cell.length_a   1.000
_cell.length_b   1.000
_cell.length_c   1.000
_cell.angle_alpha   90.00
_cell.angle_beta   90.00
_cell.angle_gamma   90.00
#
_symmetry.space_group_name_H-M   'P 1'
#
loop_
_entity.id
_entity.type
_entity.pdbx_description
1 polymer ?
#
loop_
_entity_poly.entity_id
_entity_poly.type
_entity_poly.pdbx_seq_one_letter_code
_entity_poly.pdbx_strand_id
1 'polypeptide(L)'
;MPSSALGRAIDRARIDERCRVTDRLNARHGRLYFGVQALMGLVWWIAVFTVPLVRELTLGSLDAVVVAALDIPLFVIASALAAVGVRGAVWVAVPWTVLVTIGMVAFATLTGEAGWGALLMIGSAVGSVAAGLLVVLGRLPAEWIIRGPFAFRLAPAGRPSDHVRRTGLQIVLFWGLFLVVFPLVIAFLEHRWQVDVDVDVPIVIPILGAVILVAASALGIWSAITMSALGEGTPLPSATARRLVIAGPYRFVRNPMAVAGIVQGAAVGLMLGSWLVVVYAIAGSFVWNELVRPIEEADLEERFGVEYVQYRDRVACWVPRFRRA
;
A
#
# COMPACT_ATOMS: atom_id res chain seq x y z
N MET A 1 -22.23 30.61 -19.02
CA MET A 1 -21.14 30.01 -18.23
C MET A 1 -21.34 28.49 -18.06
N PRO A 2 -20.94 27.64 -19.03
CA PRO A 2 -20.96 26.17 -18.90
C PRO A 2 -19.56 25.52 -18.79
N SER A 3 -18.47 26.29 -18.63
CA SER A 3 -17.09 25.76 -18.72
C SER A 3 -16.68 24.81 -17.58
N SER A 4 -17.38 24.82 -16.45
CA SER A 4 -17.02 23.98 -15.29
C SER A 4 -17.44 22.52 -15.45
N ALA A 5 -18.51 22.21 -16.19
CA ALA A 5 -18.94 20.84 -16.44
C ALA A 5 -18.05 20.15 -17.49
N LEU A 6 -17.73 20.86 -18.57
CA LEU A 6 -16.86 20.36 -19.63
C LEU A 6 -15.41 20.18 -19.14
N GLY A 7 -14.89 21.15 -18.37
CA GLY A 7 -13.56 21.03 -17.74
C GLY A 7 -13.47 19.84 -16.78
N ARG A 8 -14.49 19.63 -15.93
CA ARG A 8 -14.56 18.46 -15.03
C ARG A 8 -14.71 17.13 -15.78
N ALA A 9 -15.38 17.12 -16.93
CA ALA A 9 -15.52 15.92 -17.76
C ALA A 9 -14.20 15.57 -18.47
N ILE A 10 -13.47 16.57 -18.97
CA ILE A 10 -12.14 16.40 -19.58
C ILE A 10 -11.10 15.96 -18.53
N ASP A 11 -11.11 16.56 -17.34
CA ASP A 11 -10.24 16.13 -16.24
C ASP A 11 -10.54 14.69 -15.80
N ARG A 12 -11.83 14.31 -15.73
CA ARG A 12 -12.22 12.92 -15.46
C ARG A 12 -11.73 11.96 -16.55
N ALA A 13 -11.92 12.30 -17.82
CA ALA A 13 -11.48 11.46 -18.94
C ALA A 13 -9.96 11.26 -18.93
N ARG A 14 -9.18 12.32 -18.64
CA ARG A 14 -7.71 12.22 -18.50
C ARG A 14 -7.26 11.44 -17.27
N ILE A 15 -7.97 11.53 -16.15
CA ILE A 15 -7.69 10.71 -14.96
C ILE A 15 -7.99 9.23 -15.24
N ASP A 16 -9.07 8.95 -15.98
CA ASP A 16 -9.46 7.59 -16.36
C ASP A 16 -8.43 6.94 -17.29
N GLU A 17 -7.86 7.72 -18.22
CA GLU A 17 -6.76 7.27 -19.08
C GLU A 17 -5.45 7.05 -18.31
N ARG A 18 -5.14 7.93 -17.35
CA ARG A 18 -4.00 7.79 -16.42
C ARG A 18 -4.07 6.56 -15.52
N CYS A 19 -5.28 6.07 -15.21
CA CYS A 19 -5.51 4.95 -14.28
C CYS A 19 -5.77 3.59 -14.96
N ARG A 20 -5.61 3.46 -16.29
CA ARG A 20 -5.74 2.18 -17.05
C ARG A 20 -4.77 1.08 -16.66
N VAL A 21 -3.92 1.33 -15.70
CA VAL A 21 -2.95 0.40 -15.11
C VAL A 21 -3.64 -0.86 -14.58
N THR A 22 -4.90 -0.73 -14.14
CA THR A 22 -5.72 -1.85 -13.66
C THR A 22 -6.47 -2.59 -14.76
N ASP A 23 -6.29 -2.24 -16.05
CA ASP A 23 -6.93 -2.92 -17.20
C ASP A 23 -6.53 -4.41 -17.30
N ARG A 24 -5.42 -4.81 -16.66
CA ARG A 24 -5.01 -6.22 -16.55
C ARG A 24 -5.92 -7.02 -15.62
N LEU A 25 -6.48 -6.39 -14.59
CA LEU A 25 -7.38 -7.01 -13.62
C LEU A 25 -8.82 -6.77 -14.03
N ASN A 26 -9.64 -7.81 -13.88
CA ASN A 26 -11.04 -7.76 -14.30
C ASN A 26 -11.89 -8.62 -13.37
N ALA A 27 -13.20 -8.67 -13.63
CA ALA A 27 -14.15 -9.44 -12.82
C ALA A 27 -13.80 -10.94 -12.70
N ARG A 28 -13.03 -11.55 -13.63
CA ARG A 28 -12.59 -12.95 -13.49
C ARG A 28 -11.60 -13.09 -12.33
N HIS A 29 -10.68 -12.15 -12.19
CA HIS A 29 -9.71 -12.15 -11.08
C HIS A 29 -10.41 -11.98 -9.73
N GLY A 30 -11.41 -11.09 -9.65
CA GLY A 30 -12.24 -10.96 -8.45
C GLY A 30 -12.99 -12.25 -8.10
N ARG A 31 -13.59 -12.93 -9.08
CA ARG A 31 -14.24 -14.24 -8.85
C ARG A 31 -13.26 -15.33 -8.43
N LEU A 32 -12.07 -15.38 -9.04
CA LEU A 32 -11.02 -16.32 -8.67
C LEU A 32 -10.60 -16.11 -7.20
N TYR A 33 -10.40 -14.85 -6.80
CA TYR A 33 -10.10 -14.52 -5.41
C TYR A 33 -11.20 -15.01 -4.45
N PHE A 34 -12.47 -14.75 -4.74
CA PHE A 34 -13.57 -15.26 -3.89
C PHE A 34 -13.62 -16.80 -3.84
N GLY A 35 -13.23 -17.49 -4.92
CA GLY A 35 -13.12 -18.94 -4.93
C GLY A 35 -12.01 -19.44 -4.01
N VAL A 36 -10.83 -18.81 -4.07
CA VAL A 36 -9.72 -19.08 -3.15
C VAL A 36 -10.12 -18.77 -1.71
N GLN A 37 -10.77 -17.62 -1.47
CA GLN A 37 -11.24 -17.21 -0.15
C GLN A 37 -12.24 -18.21 0.45
N ALA A 38 -13.21 -18.68 -0.34
CA ALA A 38 -14.17 -19.69 0.11
C ALA A 38 -13.49 -21.01 0.47
N LEU A 39 -12.57 -21.48 -0.38
CA LEU A 39 -11.83 -22.71 -0.13
C LEU A 39 -10.94 -22.60 1.11
N MET A 40 -10.18 -21.52 1.24
CA MET A 40 -9.31 -21.28 2.39
C MET A 40 -10.12 -21.09 3.67
N GLY A 41 -11.24 -20.38 3.62
CA GLY A 41 -12.16 -20.22 4.75
C GLY A 41 -12.75 -21.56 5.21
N LEU A 42 -13.14 -22.44 4.28
CA LEU A 42 -13.61 -23.78 4.60
C LEU A 42 -12.51 -24.63 5.25
N VAL A 43 -11.30 -24.62 4.67
CA VAL A 43 -10.14 -25.33 5.22
C VAL A 43 -9.80 -24.83 6.63
N TRP A 44 -9.84 -23.51 6.84
CA TRP A 44 -9.60 -22.91 8.15
C TRP A 44 -10.67 -23.31 9.16
N TRP A 45 -11.96 -23.29 8.80
CA TRP A 45 -13.03 -23.75 9.71
C TRP A 45 -12.89 -25.22 10.10
N ILE A 46 -12.51 -26.10 9.15
CA ILE A 46 -12.18 -27.49 9.47
C ILE A 46 -11.03 -27.52 10.48
N ALA A 47 -9.96 -26.75 10.24
CA ALA A 47 -8.80 -26.69 11.12
C ALA A 47 -9.14 -26.17 12.53
N VAL A 48 -10.05 -25.20 12.67
CA VAL A 48 -10.53 -24.70 13.97
C VAL A 48 -11.16 -25.82 14.81
N PHE A 49 -11.89 -26.75 14.19
CA PHE A 49 -12.52 -27.86 14.91
C PHE A 49 -11.60 -29.09 15.09
N THR A 50 -10.54 -29.22 14.27
CA THR A 50 -9.64 -30.39 14.32
C THR A 50 -8.30 -30.12 15.00
N VAL A 51 -7.84 -28.88 15.04
CA VAL A 51 -6.50 -28.49 15.53
C VAL A 51 -6.65 -27.44 16.65
N PRO A 52 -6.44 -27.82 17.93
CA PRO A 52 -6.59 -26.89 19.06
C PRO A 52 -5.75 -25.62 18.94
N LEU A 53 -4.50 -25.76 18.45
CA LEU A 53 -3.60 -24.64 18.22
C LEU A 53 -4.18 -23.59 17.27
N VAL A 54 -4.84 -24.02 16.19
CA VAL A 54 -5.47 -23.08 15.23
C VAL A 54 -6.60 -22.32 15.92
N ARG A 55 -7.46 -23.02 16.67
CA ARG A 55 -8.55 -22.39 17.42
C ARG A 55 -8.03 -21.37 18.43
N GLU A 56 -7.03 -21.73 19.23
CA GLU A 56 -6.48 -20.85 20.27
C GLU A 56 -5.82 -19.60 19.66
N LEU A 57 -5.00 -19.78 18.62
CA LEU A 57 -4.31 -18.65 17.98
C LEU A 57 -5.24 -17.74 17.17
N THR A 58 -6.34 -18.27 16.62
CA THR A 58 -7.20 -17.51 15.69
C THR A 58 -8.57 -17.12 16.22
N LEU A 59 -9.08 -17.77 17.27
CA LEU A 59 -10.35 -17.44 17.93
C LEU A 59 -10.21 -17.19 19.43
N GLY A 60 -9.15 -17.69 20.08
CA GLY A 60 -8.96 -17.53 21.52
C GLY A 60 -10.13 -18.14 22.30
N SER A 61 -10.71 -17.35 23.20
CA SER A 61 -11.87 -17.71 24.02
C SER A 61 -13.23 -17.58 23.32
N LEU A 62 -13.29 -17.16 22.05
CA LEU A 62 -14.56 -17.09 21.31
C LEU A 62 -15.16 -18.48 21.11
N ASP A 63 -16.50 -18.56 21.23
CA ASP A 63 -17.23 -19.79 20.96
C ASP A 63 -17.22 -20.12 19.46
N ALA A 64 -16.42 -21.12 19.09
CA ALA A 64 -16.24 -21.54 17.71
C ALA A 64 -17.54 -21.97 17.03
N VAL A 65 -18.51 -22.54 17.75
CA VAL A 65 -19.78 -23.01 17.17
C VAL A 65 -20.64 -21.81 16.80
N VAL A 66 -20.74 -20.82 17.70
CA VAL A 66 -21.52 -19.59 17.45
C VAL A 66 -20.92 -18.80 16.29
N VAL A 67 -19.60 -18.64 16.28
CA VAL A 67 -18.92 -17.91 15.20
C VAL A 67 -19.08 -18.68 13.88
N ALA A 68 -18.91 -20.00 13.86
CA ALA A 68 -19.09 -20.82 12.65
C ALA A 68 -20.49 -20.75 12.08
N ALA A 69 -21.52 -20.75 12.94
CA ALA A 69 -22.92 -20.70 12.53
C ALA A 69 -23.26 -19.45 11.71
N LEU A 70 -22.59 -18.32 11.99
CA LEU A 70 -22.74 -17.07 11.23
C LEU A 70 -21.75 -16.99 10.07
N ASP A 71 -20.49 -17.36 10.31
CA ASP A 71 -19.42 -17.14 9.36
C ASP A 71 -19.45 -18.11 8.18
N ILE A 72 -19.81 -19.39 8.38
CA ILE A 72 -19.87 -20.35 7.27
C ILE A 72 -20.88 -19.90 6.18
N PRO A 73 -22.12 -19.50 6.51
CA PRO A 73 -23.05 -18.97 5.51
C PRO A 73 -22.61 -17.63 4.90
N LEU A 74 -22.18 -16.68 5.73
CA LEU A 74 -21.98 -15.29 5.32
C LEU A 74 -20.60 -15.00 4.74
N PHE A 75 -19.60 -15.81 5.08
CA PHE A 75 -18.24 -15.73 4.56
C PHE A 75 -17.98 -16.83 3.52
N VAL A 76 -18.03 -18.10 3.91
CA VAL A 76 -17.62 -19.22 3.04
C VAL A 76 -18.60 -19.42 1.87
N ILE A 77 -19.88 -19.61 2.16
CA ILE A 77 -20.90 -19.86 1.13
C ILE A 77 -21.10 -18.62 0.26
N ALA A 78 -21.21 -17.42 0.85
CA ALA A 78 -21.34 -16.19 0.08
C ALA A 78 -20.14 -15.96 -0.86
N SER A 79 -18.91 -16.24 -0.40
CA SER A 79 -17.72 -16.16 -1.26
C SER A 79 -17.77 -17.20 -2.39
N ALA A 80 -18.19 -18.43 -2.12
CA ALA A 80 -18.36 -19.45 -3.15
C ALA A 80 -19.41 -19.05 -4.22
N LEU A 81 -20.53 -18.46 -3.78
CA LEU A 81 -21.56 -17.93 -4.68
C LEU A 81 -21.04 -16.77 -5.54
N ALA A 82 -20.26 -15.86 -4.94
CA ALA A 82 -19.60 -14.78 -5.69
C ALA A 82 -18.62 -15.34 -6.73
N ALA A 83 -17.89 -16.41 -6.41
CA ALA A 83 -16.94 -17.06 -7.30
C ALA A 83 -17.60 -17.68 -8.54
N VAL A 84 -18.76 -18.31 -8.39
CA VAL A 84 -19.52 -18.90 -9.52
C VAL A 84 -20.34 -17.86 -10.31
N GLY A 85 -20.32 -16.60 -9.91
CA GLY A 85 -20.88 -15.47 -10.68
C GLY A 85 -22.16 -14.85 -10.11
N VAL A 86 -22.60 -15.25 -8.92
CA VAL A 86 -23.75 -14.61 -8.25
C VAL A 86 -23.32 -13.25 -7.70
N ARG A 87 -23.52 -12.19 -8.49
CA ARG A 87 -23.08 -10.83 -8.13
C ARG A 87 -23.66 -10.31 -6.81
N GLY A 88 -24.90 -10.70 -6.48
CA GLY A 88 -25.53 -10.32 -5.20
C GLY A 88 -24.77 -10.81 -3.97
N ALA A 89 -24.07 -11.94 -4.07
CA ALA A 89 -23.33 -12.52 -2.96
C ALA A 89 -22.12 -11.66 -2.52
N VAL A 90 -21.58 -10.81 -3.42
CA VAL A 90 -20.52 -9.84 -3.09
C VAL A 90 -21.00 -8.85 -2.02
N TRP A 91 -22.26 -8.42 -2.08
CA TRP A 91 -22.87 -7.51 -1.10
C TRP A 91 -23.15 -8.16 0.25
N VAL A 92 -22.94 -9.46 0.38
CA VAL A 92 -22.98 -10.20 1.64
C VAL A 92 -21.56 -10.49 2.12
N ALA A 93 -20.77 -11.15 1.27
CA ALA A 93 -19.42 -11.60 1.61
C ALA A 93 -18.50 -10.43 2.01
N VAL A 94 -18.49 -9.33 1.24
CA VAL A 94 -17.56 -8.22 1.52
C VAL A 94 -17.91 -7.48 2.81
N PRO A 95 -19.15 -7.00 3.03
CA PRO A 95 -19.50 -6.33 4.28
C PRO A 95 -19.34 -7.24 5.50
N TRP A 96 -19.69 -8.53 5.37
CA TRP A 96 -19.50 -9.50 6.45
C TRP A 96 -18.02 -9.69 6.79
N THR A 97 -17.17 -9.89 5.77
CA THR A 97 -15.72 -10.02 5.97
C THR A 97 -15.16 -8.80 6.72
N VAL A 98 -15.53 -7.59 6.29
CA VAL A 98 -15.10 -6.34 6.94
C VAL A 98 -15.62 -6.25 8.38
N LEU A 99 -16.87 -6.63 8.63
CA LEU A 99 -17.45 -6.63 9.97
C LEU A 99 -16.71 -7.60 10.90
N VAL A 100 -16.45 -8.82 10.45
CA VAL A 100 -15.68 -9.80 11.21
C VAL A 100 -14.26 -9.30 11.44
N THR A 101 -13.60 -8.69 10.45
CA THR A 101 -12.27 -8.08 10.64
C THR A 101 -12.28 -7.01 11.72
N ILE A 102 -13.27 -6.10 11.72
CA ILE A 102 -13.40 -5.07 12.76
C ILE A 102 -13.62 -5.72 14.12
N GLY A 103 -14.50 -6.73 14.21
CA GLY A 103 -14.77 -7.47 15.43
C GLY A 103 -13.54 -8.18 15.98
N MET A 104 -12.79 -8.88 15.13
CA MET A 104 -11.57 -9.60 15.49
C MET A 104 -10.44 -8.65 15.90
N VAL A 105 -10.25 -7.54 15.18
CA VAL A 105 -9.27 -6.51 15.54
C VAL A 105 -9.61 -5.89 16.89
N ALA A 106 -10.88 -5.54 17.13
CA ALA A 106 -11.31 -5.02 18.42
C ALA A 106 -11.12 -6.05 19.53
N PHE A 107 -11.55 -7.29 19.32
CA PHE A 107 -11.39 -8.39 20.28
C PHE A 107 -9.92 -8.61 20.62
N ALA A 108 -9.05 -8.82 19.63
CA ALA A 108 -7.63 -9.04 19.84
C ALA A 108 -6.93 -7.86 20.53
N THR A 109 -7.34 -6.63 20.24
CA THR A 109 -6.79 -5.44 20.90
C THR A 109 -7.27 -5.30 22.36
N LEU A 110 -8.50 -5.73 22.66
CA LEU A 110 -9.08 -5.63 24.00
C LEU A 110 -8.66 -6.79 24.91
N THR A 111 -8.65 -8.02 24.41
CA THR A 111 -8.34 -9.23 25.19
C THR A 111 -6.87 -9.64 25.07
N GLY A 112 -6.27 -9.51 23.89
CA GLY A 112 -4.93 -10.03 23.60
C GLY A 112 -4.91 -11.41 23.01
N GLU A 113 -6.08 -11.98 22.80
CA GLU A 113 -6.24 -13.30 22.22
C GLU A 113 -6.52 -13.18 20.72
N ALA A 114 -6.48 -14.31 20.00
CA ALA A 114 -6.92 -14.38 18.60
C ALA A 114 -6.19 -13.44 17.62
N GLY A 115 -4.96 -13.03 17.94
CA GLY A 115 -4.18 -12.09 17.13
C GLY A 115 -3.92 -12.55 15.70
N TRP A 116 -3.62 -13.84 15.52
CA TRP A 116 -3.48 -14.42 14.18
C TRP A 116 -4.80 -14.38 13.41
N GLY A 117 -5.94 -14.53 14.11
CA GLY A 117 -7.26 -14.35 13.52
C GLY A 117 -7.49 -12.93 13.01
N ALA A 118 -7.14 -11.92 13.82
CA ALA A 118 -7.21 -10.52 13.41
C ALA A 118 -6.35 -10.24 12.16
N LEU A 119 -5.10 -10.72 12.15
CA LEU A 119 -4.20 -10.56 10.99
C LEU A 119 -4.73 -11.20 9.72
N LEU A 120 -5.18 -12.45 9.80
CA LEU A 120 -5.75 -13.17 8.66
C LEU A 120 -7.00 -12.46 8.12
N MET A 121 -7.84 -11.95 9.02
CA MET A 121 -9.05 -11.21 8.64
C MET A 121 -8.74 -9.84 8.05
N ILE A 122 -7.67 -9.16 8.44
CA ILE A 122 -7.22 -7.93 7.76
C ILE A 122 -6.86 -8.23 6.30
N GLY A 123 -6.05 -9.26 6.07
CA GLY A 123 -5.69 -9.69 4.71
C GLY A 123 -6.92 -10.09 3.87
N SER A 124 -7.81 -10.87 4.47
CA SER A 124 -9.08 -11.31 3.86
C SER A 124 -9.99 -10.14 3.49
N ALA A 125 -10.15 -9.13 4.37
CA ALA A 125 -10.97 -7.96 4.10
C ALA A 125 -10.40 -7.09 2.99
N VAL A 126 -9.08 -6.82 2.99
CA VAL A 126 -8.43 -6.05 1.93
C VAL A 126 -8.64 -6.73 0.57
N GLY A 127 -8.38 -8.04 0.50
CA GLY A 127 -8.59 -8.81 -0.72
C GLY A 127 -10.06 -8.90 -1.13
N SER A 128 -10.98 -9.08 -0.18
CA SER A 128 -12.44 -9.10 -0.40
C SER A 128 -12.94 -7.79 -0.99
N VAL A 129 -12.50 -6.65 -0.44
CA VAL A 129 -12.89 -5.33 -0.96
C VAL A 129 -12.34 -5.14 -2.38
N ALA A 130 -11.07 -5.46 -2.61
CA ALA A 130 -10.47 -5.37 -3.94
C ALA A 130 -11.18 -6.29 -4.97
N ALA A 131 -11.44 -7.54 -4.60
CA ALA A 131 -12.16 -8.50 -5.43
C ALA A 131 -13.62 -8.08 -5.68
N GLY A 132 -14.29 -7.55 -4.66
CA GLY A 132 -15.64 -7.00 -4.77
C GLY A 132 -15.71 -5.85 -5.77
N LEU A 133 -14.77 -4.91 -5.69
CA LEU A 133 -14.64 -3.82 -6.66
C LEU A 133 -14.40 -4.36 -8.08
N LEU A 134 -13.55 -5.37 -8.24
CA LEU A 134 -13.34 -6.02 -9.55
C LEU A 134 -14.61 -6.69 -10.11
N VAL A 135 -15.42 -7.34 -9.26
CA VAL A 135 -16.65 -8.01 -9.70
C VAL A 135 -17.76 -7.00 -10.04
N VAL A 136 -17.88 -5.92 -9.25
CA VAL A 136 -18.95 -4.91 -9.39
C VAL A 136 -18.61 -3.85 -10.44
N LEU A 137 -17.40 -3.30 -10.40
CA LEU A 137 -16.96 -2.21 -11.28
C LEU A 137 -16.19 -2.71 -12.51
N GLY A 138 -15.73 -3.95 -12.50
CA GLY A 138 -14.90 -4.51 -13.58
C GLY A 138 -13.43 -4.08 -13.54
N ARG A 139 -13.05 -3.16 -12.63
CA ARG A 139 -11.71 -2.58 -12.49
C ARG A 139 -11.45 -2.15 -11.04
N LEU A 140 -10.19 -1.93 -10.67
CA LEU A 140 -9.84 -1.26 -9.42
C LEU A 140 -9.74 0.26 -9.67
N PRO A 141 -10.52 1.09 -8.94
CA PRO A 141 -10.56 2.54 -9.15
C PRO A 141 -9.34 3.22 -8.51
N ALA A 142 -8.16 3.05 -9.13
CA ALA A 142 -6.91 3.64 -8.67
C ALA A 142 -6.99 5.19 -8.59
N GLU A 143 -7.88 5.81 -9.38
CA GLU A 143 -8.17 7.24 -9.34
C GLU A 143 -8.64 7.73 -7.97
N TRP A 144 -9.19 6.86 -7.12
CA TRP A 144 -9.61 7.25 -5.77
C TRP A 144 -8.43 7.54 -4.85
N ILE A 145 -7.28 6.89 -5.06
CA ILE A 145 -6.07 7.09 -4.26
C ILE A 145 -5.49 8.49 -4.47
N ILE A 146 -5.64 9.03 -5.67
CA ILE A 146 -5.09 10.33 -6.08
C ILE A 146 -6.10 11.47 -5.85
N ARG A 147 -7.24 11.21 -5.20
CA ARG A 147 -8.16 12.27 -4.77
C ARG A 147 -7.72 12.90 -3.45
N GLY A 148 -7.95 14.20 -3.30
CA GLY A 148 -7.70 14.93 -2.05
C GLY A 148 -6.23 15.38 -1.88
N PRO A 149 -5.57 15.09 -0.74
CA PRO A 149 -4.23 15.61 -0.44
C PRO A 149 -3.12 15.07 -1.37
N PHE A 150 -3.39 13.94 -2.05
CA PHE A 150 -2.48 13.32 -3.02
C PHE A 150 -2.79 13.69 -4.48
N ALA A 151 -3.73 14.61 -4.72
CA ALA A 151 -4.02 15.08 -6.07
C ALA A 151 -2.82 15.79 -6.68
N PHE A 152 -2.49 15.44 -7.94
CA PHE A 152 -1.45 16.11 -8.70
C PHE A 152 -1.77 17.59 -8.86
N ARG A 153 -0.95 18.45 -8.26
CA ARG A 153 -1.04 19.90 -8.39
C ARG A 153 0.35 20.45 -8.70
N LEU A 154 0.40 21.39 -9.63
CA LEU A 154 1.64 22.10 -9.94
C LEU A 154 2.05 22.95 -8.74
N ALA A 155 3.35 22.97 -8.45
CA ALA A 155 3.89 23.85 -7.43
C ALA A 155 3.57 25.32 -7.77
N PRO A 156 3.02 26.11 -6.83
CA PRO A 156 2.80 27.54 -7.04
C PRO A 156 4.09 28.24 -7.47
N ALA A 157 3.99 29.29 -8.29
CA ALA A 157 5.13 30.15 -8.58
C ALA A 157 5.66 30.75 -7.26
N GLY A 158 6.96 30.59 -6.99
CA GLY A 158 7.57 30.96 -5.72
C GLY A 158 9.10 30.97 -5.80
N ARG A 159 9.76 31.48 -4.75
CA ARG A 159 11.22 31.49 -4.67
C ARG A 159 11.74 30.08 -4.35
N PRO A 160 12.93 29.69 -4.83
CA PRO A 160 13.53 28.40 -4.50
C PRO A 160 13.58 28.09 -2.99
N SER A 161 13.82 29.11 -2.15
CA SER A 161 13.82 28.99 -0.68
C SER A 161 12.46 28.55 -0.10
N ASP A 162 11.36 28.96 -0.72
CA ASP A 162 10.00 28.61 -0.27
C ASP A 162 9.70 27.13 -0.56
N HIS A 163 10.19 26.63 -1.71
CA HIS A 163 10.10 25.21 -2.07
C HIS A 163 10.94 24.33 -1.14
N VAL A 164 12.14 24.77 -0.76
CA VAL A 164 12.99 24.05 0.20
C VAL A 164 12.34 23.97 1.58
N ARG A 165 11.81 25.08 2.12
CA ARG A 165 11.15 25.08 3.44
C ARG A 165 9.91 24.19 3.48
N ARG A 166 9.08 24.25 2.42
CA ARG A 166 7.89 23.38 2.29
C ARG A 166 8.28 21.91 2.19
N THR A 167 9.31 21.60 1.40
CA THR A 167 9.84 20.24 1.27
C THR A 167 10.36 19.71 2.61
N GLY A 168 11.09 20.53 3.38
CA GLY A 168 11.55 20.16 4.72
C GLY A 168 10.40 19.84 5.68
N LEU A 169 9.39 20.71 5.76
CA LEU A 169 8.21 20.45 6.60
C LEU A 169 7.45 19.20 6.16
N GLN A 170 7.29 19.02 4.85
CA GLN A 170 6.63 17.85 4.28
C GLN A 170 7.39 16.55 4.60
N ILE A 171 8.73 16.56 4.49
CA ILE A 171 9.56 15.42 4.87
C ILE A 171 9.38 15.11 6.35
N VAL A 172 9.46 16.11 7.24
CA VAL A 172 9.30 15.88 8.69
C VAL A 172 7.93 15.29 9.02
N LEU A 173 6.85 15.84 8.46
CA LEU A 173 5.50 15.33 8.70
C LEU A 173 5.29 13.94 8.11
N PHE A 174 5.74 13.71 6.88
CA PHE A 174 5.58 12.43 6.20
C PHE A 174 6.44 11.35 6.85
N TRP A 175 7.71 11.63 7.14
CA TRP A 175 8.59 10.69 7.82
C TRP A 175 8.14 10.44 9.26
N GLY A 176 7.73 11.49 9.99
CA GLY A 176 7.17 11.33 11.33
C GLY A 176 5.95 10.41 11.34
N LEU A 177 5.04 10.56 10.36
CA LEU A 177 3.86 9.70 10.28
C LEU A 177 4.21 8.27 9.84
N PHE A 178 4.91 8.10 8.71
CA PHE A 178 5.10 6.81 8.04
C PHE A 178 6.29 5.99 8.58
N LEU A 179 7.29 6.64 9.19
CA LEU A 179 8.49 5.99 9.74
C LEU A 179 8.54 5.98 11.27
N VAL A 180 7.64 6.70 11.96
CA VAL A 180 7.56 6.68 13.43
C VAL A 180 6.18 6.27 13.90
N VAL A 181 5.13 7.05 13.63
CA VAL A 181 3.79 6.79 14.18
C VAL A 181 3.25 5.45 13.73
N PHE A 182 3.18 5.18 12.43
CA PHE A 182 2.65 3.90 11.92
C PHE A 182 3.50 2.70 12.37
N PRO A 183 4.84 2.70 12.25
CA PRO A 183 5.64 1.59 12.75
C PRO A 183 5.48 1.31 14.25
N LEU A 184 5.39 2.36 15.08
CA LEU A 184 5.18 2.18 16.52
C LEU A 184 3.79 1.60 16.82
N VAL A 185 2.75 2.05 16.12
CA VAL A 185 1.41 1.47 16.26
C VAL A 185 1.40 0.01 15.81
N ILE A 186 2.05 -0.31 14.69
CA ILE A 186 2.14 -1.68 14.18
C ILE A 186 2.89 -2.58 15.16
N ALA A 187 4.06 -2.16 15.65
CA ALA A 187 4.85 -2.93 16.62
C ALA A 187 4.10 -3.10 17.95
N PHE A 188 3.37 -2.07 18.40
CA PHE A 188 2.50 -2.18 19.57
C PHE A 188 1.40 -3.23 19.34
N LEU A 189 0.74 -3.22 18.18
CA LEU A 189 -0.29 -4.20 17.84
C LEU A 189 0.29 -5.60 17.69
N GLU A 190 1.48 -5.76 17.11
CA GLU A 190 2.20 -7.03 16.98
C GLU A 190 2.34 -7.72 18.34
N HIS A 191 2.88 -6.99 19.32
CA HIS A 191 3.04 -7.49 20.68
C HIS A 191 1.69 -7.66 21.40
N ARG A 192 0.77 -6.71 21.24
CA ARG A 192 -0.56 -6.76 21.87
C ARG A 192 -1.36 -7.98 21.44
N TRP A 193 -1.21 -8.37 20.18
CA TRP A 193 -1.89 -9.51 19.55
C TRP A 193 -1.11 -10.81 19.69
N GLN A 194 0.03 -10.82 20.38
CA GLN A 194 0.88 -12.01 20.59
C GLN A 194 1.24 -12.71 19.27
N VAL A 195 1.51 -11.90 18.24
CA VAL A 195 1.95 -12.35 16.91
C VAL A 195 3.39 -11.95 16.65
N ASP A 196 4.06 -11.37 17.65
CA ASP A 196 5.51 -11.27 17.69
C ASP A 196 6.13 -12.67 17.67
N VAL A 197 7.29 -12.76 17.00
CA VAL A 197 8.03 -14.01 16.94
C VAL A 197 9.09 -13.93 18.03
N ASP A 198 8.99 -14.81 19.03
CA ASP A 198 9.98 -14.98 20.10
C ASP A 198 11.30 -15.54 19.52
N VAL A 199 12.03 -14.69 18.80
CA VAL A 199 13.38 -14.95 18.33
C VAL A 199 14.29 -13.97 19.02
N ASP A 200 15.34 -14.48 19.68
CA ASP A 200 16.43 -13.64 20.18
C ASP A 200 17.09 -12.94 18.98
N VAL A 201 16.63 -11.73 18.68
CA VAL A 201 17.16 -10.94 17.57
C VAL A 201 18.56 -10.48 17.96
N PRO A 202 19.62 -10.92 17.26
CA PRO A 202 20.97 -10.50 17.58
C PRO A 202 21.10 -8.97 17.49
N ILE A 203 21.87 -8.36 18.39
CA ILE A 203 22.10 -6.90 18.42
C ILE A 203 22.59 -6.33 17.07
N VAL A 204 23.21 -7.17 16.23
CA VAL A 204 23.64 -6.79 14.88
C VAL A 204 22.47 -6.42 13.97
N ILE A 205 21.27 -6.97 14.16
CA ILE A 205 20.11 -6.70 13.29
C ILE A 205 19.58 -5.27 13.49
N PRO A 206 19.30 -4.77 14.72
CA PRO A 206 18.95 -3.37 14.91
C PRO A 206 20.04 -2.40 14.48
N ILE A 207 21.32 -2.73 14.70
CA ILE A 207 22.46 -1.91 14.24
C ILE A 207 22.47 -1.81 12.71
N LEU A 208 22.30 -2.94 12.02
CA LEU A 208 22.19 -2.96 10.57
C LEU A 208 20.98 -2.14 10.08
N GLY A 209 19.83 -2.27 10.76
CA GLY A 209 18.65 -1.44 10.51
C GLY A 209 18.98 0.05 10.63
N ALA A 210 19.66 0.49 11.69
CA ALA A 210 20.06 1.88 11.86
C ALA A 210 21.00 2.38 10.75
N VAL A 211 22.00 1.57 10.36
CA VAL A 211 22.92 1.89 9.25
C VAL A 211 22.16 2.03 7.94
N ILE A 212 21.26 1.10 7.63
CA ILE A 212 20.42 1.14 6.43
C ILE A 212 19.50 2.37 6.44
N LEU A 213 18.91 2.69 7.59
CA LEU A 213 18.04 3.85 7.76
C LEU A 213 18.80 5.16 7.47
N VAL A 214 20.02 5.30 7.99
CA VAL A 214 20.86 6.48 7.73
C VAL A 214 21.21 6.59 6.24
N ALA A 215 21.64 5.49 5.61
CA ALA A 215 21.98 5.47 4.19
C ALA A 215 20.78 5.80 3.29
N ALA A 216 19.61 5.21 3.58
CA ALA A 216 18.38 5.48 2.84
C ALA A 216 17.87 6.91 3.07
N SER A 217 18.02 7.44 4.29
CA SER A 217 17.70 8.83 4.61
C SER A 217 18.59 9.81 3.85
N ALA A 218 19.90 9.52 3.74
CA ALA A 218 20.82 10.31 2.94
C ALA A 218 20.41 10.33 1.45
N LEU A 219 20.00 9.17 0.90
CA LEU A 219 19.47 9.09 -0.46
C LEU A 219 18.18 9.91 -0.63
N GLY A 220 17.25 9.81 0.33
CA GLY A 220 15.99 10.56 0.32
C GLY A 220 16.23 12.08 0.36
N ILE A 221 17.11 12.54 1.24
CA ILE A 221 17.49 13.96 1.37
C ILE A 221 18.18 14.45 0.10
N TRP A 222 19.14 13.68 -0.45
CA TRP A 222 19.80 14.05 -1.70
C TRP A 222 18.80 14.16 -2.86
N SER A 223 17.83 13.25 -2.92
CA SER A 223 16.76 13.27 -3.93
C SER A 223 15.85 14.48 -3.79
N ALA A 224 15.48 14.82 -2.55
CA ALA A 224 14.64 15.97 -2.25
C ALA A 224 15.33 17.29 -2.58
N ILE A 225 16.63 17.43 -2.23
CA ILE A 225 17.44 18.60 -2.57
C ILE A 225 17.55 18.75 -4.09
N THR A 226 17.87 17.66 -4.79
CA THR A 226 18.04 17.68 -6.25
C THR A 226 16.73 18.06 -6.95
N MET A 227 15.61 17.49 -6.52
CA MET A 227 14.27 17.81 -7.05
C MET A 227 13.89 19.27 -6.77
N SER A 228 14.14 19.76 -5.55
CA SER A 228 13.81 21.13 -5.16
C SER A 228 14.67 22.17 -5.90
N ALA A 229 15.96 21.88 -6.10
CA ALA A 229 16.91 22.80 -6.70
C ALA A 229 16.78 22.86 -8.23
N LEU A 230 16.54 21.73 -8.89
CA LEU A 230 16.56 21.63 -10.36
C LEU A 230 15.16 21.52 -10.99
N GLY A 231 14.17 21.03 -10.23
CA GLY A 231 12.83 20.76 -10.72
C GLY A 231 11.85 21.93 -10.59
N GLU A 232 12.18 23.00 -9.86
CA GLU A 232 11.27 24.12 -9.54
C GLU A 232 9.93 23.67 -8.89
N GLY A 233 9.96 22.61 -8.09
CA GLY A 233 8.81 22.10 -7.33
C GLY A 233 9.25 21.23 -6.16
N THR A 234 8.35 20.42 -5.60
CA THR A 234 8.65 19.51 -4.49
C THR A 234 8.50 18.04 -4.92
N PRO A 235 9.05 17.10 -4.13
CA PRO A 235 8.85 15.66 -4.28
C PRO A 235 7.41 15.16 -4.30
N LEU A 236 6.44 15.93 -3.79
CA LEU A 236 5.09 15.44 -3.55
C LEU A 236 4.18 15.71 -4.76
N PRO A 237 3.24 14.80 -5.07
CA PRO A 237 2.23 15.00 -6.11
C PRO A 237 1.50 16.34 -5.99
N SER A 238 1.29 16.83 -4.77
CA SER A 238 0.59 18.09 -4.49
C SER A 238 1.37 19.37 -4.83
N ALA A 239 2.64 19.27 -5.22
CA ALA A 239 3.45 20.38 -5.71
C ALA A 239 4.55 19.90 -6.68
N THR A 240 4.16 19.22 -7.76
CA THR A 240 5.11 18.58 -8.70
C THR A 240 6.10 19.57 -9.33
N ALA A 241 7.31 19.05 -9.61
CA ALA A 241 8.37 19.75 -10.34
C ALA A 241 7.92 20.18 -11.74
N ARG A 242 8.25 21.40 -12.17
CA ARG A 242 7.93 21.95 -13.50
C ARG A 242 8.89 21.48 -14.58
N ARG A 243 10.10 21.05 -14.21
CA ARG A 243 11.14 20.55 -15.13
C ARG A 243 11.45 19.09 -14.85
N LEU A 244 11.79 18.35 -15.90
CA LEU A 244 12.24 16.96 -15.78
C LEU A 244 13.63 16.93 -15.12
N VAL A 245 13.74 16.25 -13.98
CA VAL A 245 15.00 16.14 -13.22
C VAL A 245 15.66 14.79 -13.49
N ILE A 246 16.80 14.83 -14.18
CA ILE A 246 17.61 13.63 -14.52
C ILE A 246 19.01 13.64 -13.88
N ALA A 247 19.24 14.53 -12.92
CA ALA A 247 20.53 14.74 -12.25
C ALA A 247 20.54 14.16 -10.82
N GLY A 248 21.70 14.18 -10.18
CA GLY A 248 21.85 13.65 -8.81
C GLY A 248 21.49 12.16 -8.73
N PRO A 249 20.65 11.72 -7.78
CA PRO A 249 20.27 10.31 -7.65
C PRO A 249 19.35 9.83 -8.79
N TYR A 250 18.65 10.75 -9.48
CA TYR A 250 17.78 10.45 -10.62
C TYR A 250 18.56 9.93 -11.84
N ARG A 251 19.89 10.11 -11.90
CA ARG A 251 20.71 9.51 -12.96
C ARG A 251 20.86 7.99 -12.84
N PHE A 252 20.64 7.45 -11.63
CA PHE A 252 20.85 6.03 -11.32
C PHE A 252 19.54 5.25 -11.31
N VAL A 253 18.50 5.81 -10.70
CA VAL A 253 17.17 5.21 -10.61
C VAL A 253 16.12 6.30 -10.83
N ARG A 254 14.98 5.95 -11.44
CA ARG A 254 13.96 6.95 -11.77
C ARG A 254 13.22 7.50 -10.57
N ASN A 255 13.04 6.67 -9.54
CA ASN A 255 12.26 7.02 -8.34
C ASN A 255 13.09 6.78 -7.07
N PRO A 256 14.21 7.50 -6.87
CA PRO A 256 15.10 7.29 -5.72
C PRO A 256 14.42 7.59 -4.38
N MET A 257 13.39 8.44 -4.37
CA MET A 257 12.60 8.73 -3.16
C MET A 257 11.70 7.57 -2.75
N ALA A 258 11.10 6.86 -3.72
CA ALA A 258 10.34 5.65 -3.44
C ALA A 258 11.27 4.55 -2.89
N VAL A 259 12.44 4.37 -3.53
CA VAL A 259 13.50 3.46 -3.03
C VAL A 259 13.87 3.81 -1.59
N ALA A 260 14.16 5.09 -1.31
CA ALA A 260 14.47 5.55 0.04
C ALA A 260 13.35 5.23 1.03
N GLY A 261 12.10 5.62 0.76
CA GLY A 261 10.98 5.40 1.67
C GLY A 261 10.72 3.94 2.00
N ILE A 262 10.80 3.04 1.02
CA ILE A 262 10.60 1.61 1.21
C ILE A 262 11.73 0.99 2.04
N VAL A 263 12.98 1.33 1.71
CA VAL A 263 14.15 0.85 2.45
C VAL A 263 14.17 1.40 3.88
N GLN A 264 13.75 2.65 4.09
CA GLN A 264 13.58 3.24 5.42
C GLN A 264 12.53 2.48 6.22
N GLY A 265 11.36 2.18 5.65
CA GLY A 265 10.32 1.41 6.33
C GLY A 265 10.78 0.02 6.75
N ALA A 266 11.47 -0.70 5.86
CA ALA A 266 12.04 -2.00 6.17
C ALA A 266 13.13 -1.91 7.27
N ALA A 267 13.98 -0.89 7.20
CA ALA A 267 15.02 -0.63 8.20
C ALA A 267 14.43 -0.36 9.59
N VAL A 268 13.35 0.42 9.68
CA VAL A 268 12.61 0.63 10.94
C VAL A 268 12.07 -0.69 11.49
N GLY A 269 11.54 -1.57 10.63
CA GLY A 269 11.12 -2.91 11.05
C GLY A 269 12.25 -3.73 11.66
N LEU A 270 13.44 -3.72 11.04
CA LEU A 270 14.64 -4.38 11.59
C LEU A 270 15.08 -3.78 12.92
N MET A 271 14.99 -2.45 13.08
CA MET A 271 15.32 -1.78 14.34
C MET A 271 14.35 -2.11 15.47
N LEU A 272 13.06 -2.25 15.15
CA LEU A 272 12.01 -2.59 16.11
C LEU A 272 11.93 -4.11 16.37
N GLY A 273 12.62 -4.93 15.57
CA GLY A 273 12.44 -6.39 15.59
C GLY A 273 11.05 -6.83 15.13
N SER A 274 10.29 -5.96 14.46
CA SER A 274 8.89 -6.19 14.07
C SER A 274 8.79 -6.66 12.63
N TRP A 275 8.32 -7.89 12.44
CA TRP A 275 8.11 -8.44 11.11
C TRP A 275 6.89 -7.82 10.43
N LEU A 276 5.86 -7.39 11.18
CA LEU A 276 4.71 -6.70 10.59
C LEU A 276 5.10 -5.35 10.01
N VAL A 277 6.04 -4.61 10.62
CA VAL A 277 6.55 -3.35 10.04
C VAL A 277 7.30 -3.62 8.73
N VAL A 278 8.05 -4.72 8.63
CA VAL A 278 8.71 -5.13 7.37
C VAL A 278 7.66 -5.49 6.31
N VAL A 279 6.64 -6.27 6.67
CA VAL A 279 5.53 -6.61 5.76
C VAL A 279 4.79 -5.36 5.31
N TYR A 280 4.54 -4.41 6.21
CA TYR A 280 3.95 -3.11 5.90
C TYR A 280 4.79 -2.34 4.86
N ALA A 281 6.11 -2.29 5.02
CA ALA A 281 6.98 -1.63 4.05
C ALA A 281 6.95 -2.31 2.66
N ILE A 282 6.95 -3.65 2.64
CA ILE A 282 6.85 -4.44 1.40
C ILE A 282 5.47 -4.24 0.73
N ALA A 283 4.39 -4.28 1.50
CA ALA A 283 3.04 -4.04 1.00
C ALA A 283 2.92 -2.62 0.43
N GLY A 284 3.47 -1.62 1.11
CA GLY A 284 3.56 -0.25 0.61
C GLY A 284 4.35 -0.15 -0.69
N SER A 285 5.47 -0.88 -0.82
CA SER A 285 6.23 -0.97 -2.06
C SER A 285 5.42 -1.55 -3.21
N PHE A 286 4.65 -2.61 -2.95
CA PHE A 286 3.81 -3.24 -3.97
C PHE A 286 2.69 -2.29 -4.41
N VAL A 287 2.00 -1.67 -3.46
CA VAL A 287 0.95 -0.66 -3.73
C VAL A 287 1.52 0.50 -4.54
N TRP A 288 2.70 1.02 -4.16
CA TRP A 288 3.34 2.09 -4.91
C TRP A 288 3.73 1.64 -6.33
N ASN A 289 4.35 0.46 -6.50
CA ASN A 289 4.79 -0.02 -7.81
C ASN A 289 3.64 -0.29 -8.78
N GLU A 290 2.53 -0.86 -8.29
CA GLU A 290 1.41 -1.27 -9.13
C GLU A 290 0.38 -0.17 -9.34
N LEU A 291 0.20 0.76 -8.39
CA LEU A 291 -0.83 1.80 -8.49
C LEU A 291 -0.23 3.19 -8.70
N VAL A 292 0.70 3.61 -7.86
CA VAL A 292 1.18 5.00 -7.86
C VAL A 292 2.15 5.25 -9.02
N ARG A 293 3.17 4.42 -9.14
CA ARG A 293 4.22 4.55 -10.16
C ARG A 293 3.65 4.67 -11.57
N PRO A 294 2.75 3.78 -12.05
CA PRO A 294 2.32 3.85 -13.44
C PRO A 294 1.52 5.13 -13.74
N ILE A 295 0.82 5.67 -12.73
CA ILE A 295 0.11 6.94 -12.84
C ILE A 295 1.10 8.12 -12.86
N GLU A 296 2.14 8.08 -12.02
CA GLU A 296 3.24 9.06 -12.05
C GLU A 296 3.98 9.02 -13.40
N GLU A 297 4.32 7.83 -13.92
CA GLU A 297 4.99 7.70 -15.22
C GLU A 297 4.13 8.19 -16.39
N ALA A 298 2.81 7.98 -16.34
CA ALA A 298 1.88 8.51 -17.33
C ALA A 298 1.79 10.04 -17.29
N ASP A 299 1.76 10.66 -16.10
CA ASP A 299 1.82 12.13 -15.96
C ASP A 299 3.13 12.70 -16.53
N LEU A 300 4.26 12.04 -16.23
CA LEU A 300 5.56 12.46 -16.74
C LEU A 300 5.66 12.34 -18.27
N GLU A 301 5.11 11.28 -18.86
CA GLU A 301 5.06 11.09 -20.31
C GLU A 301 4.15 12.14 -20.99
N GLU A 302 2.98 12.47 -20.43
CA GLU A 302 2.09 13.52 -20.94
C GLU A 302 2.79 14.90 -20.92
N ARG A 303 3.53 15.20 -19.86
CA ARG A 303 4.10 16.54 -19.63
C ARG A 303 5.43 16.78 -20.33
N PHE A 304 6.28 15.77 -20.40
CA PHE A 304 7.65 15.90 -20.91
C PHE A 304 7.88 15.11 -22.22
N GLY A 305 6.91 14.32 -22.66
CA GLY A 305 6.92 13.64 -23.96
C GLY A 305 8.18 12.82 -24.19
N VAL A 306 8.81 13.03 -25.35
CA VAL A 306 9.95 12.22 -25.82
C VAL A 306 11.16 12.27 -24.89
N GLU A 307 11.38 13.38 -24.18
CA GLU A 307 12.51 13.52 -23.24
C GLU A 307 12.37 12.53 -22.09
N TYR A 308 11.15 12.38 -21.56
CA TYR A 308 10.87 11.41 -20.51
C TYR A 308 10.97 9.97 -21.01
N VAL A 309 10.48 9.67 -22.22
CA VAL A 309 10.60 8.33 -22.81
C VAL A 309 12.07 7.93 -22.96
N GLN A 310 12.92 8.81 -23.49
CA GLN A 310 14.35 8.55 -23.62
C GLN A 310 15.03 8.35 -22.26
N TYR A 311 14.63 9.12 -21.24
CA TYR A 311 15.12 8.95 -19.88
C TYR A 311 14.68 7.60 -19.29
N ARG A 312 13.40 7.22 -19.48
CA ARG A 312 12.82 5.93 -19.04
C ARG A 312 13.55 4.73 -19.61
N ASP A 313 13.94 4.79 -20.88
CA ASP A 313 14.64 3.68 -21.54
C ASP A 313 16.07 3.51 -21.03
N ARG A 314 16.71 4.62 -20.62
CA ARG A 314 18.09 4.64 -20.12
C ARG A 314 18.19 4.29 -18.64
N VAL A 315 17.24 4.72 -17.81
CA VAL A 315 17.32 4.62 -16.35
C VAL A 315 16.24 3.69 -15.81
N ALA A 316 16.64 2.68 -15.05
CA ALA A 316 15.71 1.73 -14.45
C ALA A 316 14.95 2.35 -13.26
N CYS A 317 13.80 1.77 -12.90
CA CYS A 317 12.99 2.31 -11.80
C CYS A 317 13.60 2.02 -10.41
N TRP A 318 14.10 0.81 -10.20
CA TRP A 318 14.44 0.29 -8.87
C TRP A 318 15.94 0.06 -8.66
N VAL A 319 16.60 -0.58 -9.62
CA VAL A 319 18.00 -1.00 -9.50
C VAL A 319 18.83 -0.31 -10.59
N PRO A 320 19.95 0.34 -10.26
CA PRO A 320 20.78 1.02 -11.25
C PRO A 320 21.23 0.08 -12.38
N ARG A 321 21.13 0.55 -13.62
CA ARG A 321 21.76 -0.10 -14.77
C ARG A 321 23.16 0.45 -14.93
N PHE A 322 24.16 -0.28 -14.44
CA PHE A 322 25.54 0.01 -14.79
C PHE A 322 25.77 -0.49 -16.23
N ARG A 323 25.80 0.42 -17.20
CA ARG A 323 26.28 0.05 -18.55
C ARG A 323 27.73 -0.39 -18.40
N ARG A 324 28.03 -1.62 -18.80
CA ARG A 324 29.40 -2.00 -19.14
C ARG A 324 29.78 -1.12 -20.35
N ALA A 325 30.83 -0.32 -20.17
CA ALA A 325 31.42 0.47 -21.24
C ALA A 325 32.00 -0.45 -22.32
#